data_AF-A0A089JQQ8-F1
#
_entry.id   AF-A0A089JQQ8-F1
#
_cell.length_a   1.000
_cell.length_b   1.000
_cell.length_c   1.000
_cell.angle_alpha   90.00
_cell.angle_beta   90.00
_cell.angle_gamma   90.00
#
_symmetry.space_group_name_H-M   'P 1'
#
loop_
_entity.id
_entity.type
_entity.pdbx_description
1 polymer ?
#
loop_
_entity_poly.entity_id
_entity_poly.type
_entity_poly.pdbx_seq_one_letter_code
_entity_poly.pdbx_strand_id
1 'polypeptide(L)'
;MKKKMVFSFYIIFNLLLFNLNNFIFADSFEMTPNNEIKASIENEFKQKYLDSLNSVKSEYGLQEEENFENAQLSSGVAYYKISDDANKSDLVFAGYLFSIKINDRDAGTIYSNNDSGSWQIFNITNKVNFEQSLIAAESALIKGENVKLVSDTRYGIDALYIEGETGERILDLNSDNSNFQKSTENNTISKSTFDEKIKNIKEERAATPNEEGVIQMGSSQVGFTKSEDTSNNLPLILFISGIIVFLPILFILKKKNNN
;
A
#
# COMPACT_ATOMS: atom_id res chain seq x y z
N MET A 1 -18.22 -47.64 10.46
CA MET A 1 -18.38 -46.20 10.81
C MET A 1 -17.07 -45.47 11.11
N LYS A 2 -16.12 -46.04 11.87
CA LYS A 2 -14.86 -45.35 12.24
C LYS A 2 -14.03 -44.83 11.04
N LYS A 3 -13.89 -45.61 9.95
CA LYS A 3 -13.13 -45.20 8.75
C LYS A 3 -13.72 -44.00 7.99
N LYS A 4 -15.05 -43.90 7.89
CA LYS A 4 -15.74 -42.77 7.21
C LYS A 4 -15.60 -41.47 8.00
N MET A 5 -15.61 -41.55 9.34
CA MET A 5 -15.48 -40.40 10.21
C MET A 5 -14.05 -39.82 10.20
N VAL A 6 -13.02 -40.67 10.16
CA VAL A 6 -11.62 -40.22 10.00
C VAL A 6 -11.41 -39.54 8.65
N PHE A 7 -12.02 -40.06 7.58
CA PHE A 7 -11.92 -39.47 6.24
C PHE A 7 -12.58 -38.08 6.17
N SER A 8 -13.77 -37.90 6.75
CA SER A 8 -14.39 -36.57 6.85
C SER A 8 -13.58 -35.59 7.68
N PHE A 9 -12.96 -36.04 8.79
CA PHE A 9 -12.10 -35.17 9.60
C PHE A 9 -10.84 -34.75 8.83
N TYR A 10 -10.26 -35.66 8.03
CA TYR A 10 -9.12 -35.37 7.18
C TYR A 10 -9.45 -34.36 6.07
N ILE A 11 -10.63 -34.45 5.45
CA ILE A 11 -11.09 -33.49 4.44
C ILE A 11 -11.35 -32.12 5.07
N ILE A 12 -12.02 -32.06 6.23
CA ILE A 12 -12.28 -30.80 6.93
C ILE A 12 -10.97 -30.15 7.40
N PHE A 13 -10.01 -30.94 7.89
CA PHE A 13 -8.70 -30.45 8.29
C PHE A 13 -7.89 -29.93 7.10
N ASN A 14 -7.93 -30.60 5.95
CA ASN A 14 -7.29 -30.09 4.73
C ASN A 14 -7.96 -28.81 4.21
N LEU A 15 -9.29 -28.71 4.28
CA LEU A 15 -10.00 -27.48 3.92
C LEU A 15 -9.66 -26.33 4.87
N LEU A 16 -9.50 -26.59 6.15
CA LEU A 16 -9.03 -25.60 7.14
C LEU A 16 -7.59 -25.16 6.86
N LEU A 17 -6.68 -26.10 6.56
CA LEU A 17 -5.30 -25.79 6.20
C LEU A 17 -5.19 -25.00 4.89
N PHE A 18 -6.05 -25.28 3.91
CA PHE A 18 -6.09 -24.54 2.65
C PHE A 18 -6.55 -23.08 2.84
N ASN A 19 -7.46 -22.83 3.79
CA ASN A 19 -7.88 -21.47 4.16
C ASN A 19 -6.87 -20.74 5.06
N LEU A 20 -6.06 -21.48 5.84
CA LEU A 20 -5.00 -20.90 6.67
C LEU A 20 -3.80 -20.41 5.84
N ASN A 21 -3.49 -21.03 4.69
CA ASN A 21 -2.43 -20.53 3.80
C ASN A 21 -2.72 -19.13 3.22
N ASN A 22 -4.00 -18.76 3.07
CA ASN A 22 -4.36 -17.40 2.65
C ASN A 22 -4.25 -16.36 3.79
N PHE A 23 -4.18 -16.81 5.04
CA PHE A 23 -4.07 -15.94 6.22
C PHE A 23 -2.63 -15.66 6.66
N ILE A 24 -1.64 -16.40 6.14
CA ILE A 24 -0.21 -16.24 6.50
C ILE A 24 0.46 -15.09 5.73
N PHE A 25 -0.24 -14.41 4.82
CA PHE A 25 0.29 -13.22 4.13
C PHE A 25 0.11 -11.90 4.92
N ALA A 26 -0.28 -11.96 6.19
CA ALA A 26 -0.38 -10.78 7.04
C ALA A 26 0.98 -10.44 7.70
N ASP A 27 1.51 -9.29 7.29
CA ASP A 27 2.47 -8.44 8.01
C ASP A 27 3.93 -8.88 8.16
N SER A 28 4.60 -9.13 7.02
CA SER A 28 5.98 -8.66 6.88
C SER A 28 5.98 -7.47 5.93
N PHE A 29 6.06 -6.25 6.46
CA PHE A 29 6.21 -5.04 5.66
C PHE A 29 7.58 -5.07 4.98
N GLU A 30 7.63 -5.65 3.79
CA GLU A 30 8.82 -5.64 2.95
C GLU A 30 8.94 -4.29 2.24
N MET A 31 10.16 -3.74 2.20
CA MET A 31 10.43 -2.47 1.53
C MET A 31 10.18 -2.53 0.02
N THR A 32 10.23 -3.74 -0.54
CA THR A 32 9.97 -4.04 -1.94
C THR A 32 8.85 -5.08 -2.05
N PRO A 33 7.94 -4.97 -3.03
CA PRO A 33 6.93 -5.99 -3.25
C PRO A 33 7.57 -7.31 -3.69
N ASN A 34 6.96 -8.42 -3.28
CA ASN A 34 7.37 -9.73 -3.78
C ASN A 34 7.05 -9.88 -5.28
N ASN A 35 7.62 -10.91 -5.91
CA ASN A 35 7.46 -11.15 -7.35
C ASN A 35 6.01 -11.35 -7.80
N GLU A 36 5.14 -11.91 -6.94
CA GLU A 36 3.73 -12.15 -7.25
C GLU A 36 2.95 -10.83 -7.32
N ILE A 37 3.20 -9.93 -6.36
CA ILE A 37 2.61 -8.58 -6.34
C ILE A 37 3.03 -7.82 -7.59
N LYS A 38 4.33 -7.80 -7.90
CA LYS A 38 4.85 -7.12 -9.09
C LYS A 38 4.22 -7.67 -10.36
N ALA A 39 4.16 -8.99 -10.53
CA ALA A 39 3.57 -9.63 -11.70
C ALA A 39 2.07 -9.32 -11.84
N SER A 40 1.33 -9.27 -10.72
CA SER A 40 -0.08 -8.88 -10.71
C SER A 40 -0.28 -7.46 -11.22
N ILE A 41 0.51 -6.51 -10.71
CA ILE A 41 0.44 -5.10 -11.11
C ILE A 41 0.88 -4.90 -12.57
N GLU A 42 1.94 -5.57 -13.02
CA GLU A 42 2.36 -5.54 -14.43
C GLU A 42 1.29 -6.06 -15.37
N ASN A 43 0.62 -7.16 -15.00
CA ASN A 43 -0.46 -7.72 -15.80
C ASN A 43 -1.67 -6.79 -15.82
N GLU A 44 -2.07 -6.23 -14.67
CA GLU A 44 -3.16 -5.26 -14.63
C GLU A 44 -2.87 -4.02 -15.48
N PHE A 45 -1.66 -3.45 -15.35
CA PHE A 45 -1.21 -2.31 -16.15
C PHE A 45 -1.37 -2.58 -17.65
N LYS A 46 -0.85 -3.72 -18.12
CA LYS A 46 -0.90 -4.11 -19.53
C LYS A 46 -2.32 -4.34 -20.04
N GLN A 47 -3.17 -4.96 -19.24
CA GLN A 47 -4.52 -5.35 -19.67
C GLN A 47 -5.55 -4.23 -19.59
N LYS A 48 -5.41 -3.30 -18.65
CA LYS A 48 -6.46 -2.30 -18.36
C LYS A 48 -6.10 -0.87 -18.71
N TYR A 49 -4.82 -0.51 -18.71
CA TYR A 49 -4.41 0.91 -18.71
C TYR A 49 -3.67 1.37 -19.96
N LEU A 50 -3.11 0.46 -20.77
CA LEU A 50 -2.31 0.84 -21.95
C LEU A 50 -3.06 1.74 -22.93
N ASP A 51 -4.27 1.37 -23.32
CA ASP A 51 -5.06 2.13 -24.31
C ASP A 51 -5.35 3.56 -23.83
N SER A 52 -5.80 3.67 -22.58
CA SER A 52 -6.09 4.96 -21.94
C SER A 52 -4.83 5.81 -21.82
N LEU A 53 -3.70 5.24 -21.39
CA LEU A 53 -2.44 5.96 -21.27
C LEU A 53 -1.87 6.39 -22.62
N ASN A 54 -1.97 5.54 -23.65
CA ASN A 54 -1.56 5.90 -25.01
C ASN A 54 -2.38 7.06 -25.57
N SER A 55 -3.65 7.21 -25.17
CA SER A 55 -4.50 8.34 -25.58
C SER A 55 -4.07 9.69 -24.97
N VAL A 56 -3.41 9.67 -23.81
CA VAL A 56 -2.94 10.86 -23.08
C VAL A 56 -1.40 10.93 -22.99
N LYS A 57 -0.68 10.23 -23.87
CA LYS A 57 0.78 10.05 -23.76
C LYS A 57 1.59 11.35 -23.77
N SER A 58 1.07 12.40 -24.41
CA SER A 58 1.70 13.73 -24.39
C SER A 58 1.73 14.35 -22.99
N GLU A 59 0.74 14.06 -22.13
CA GLU A 59 0.71 14.51 -20.73
C GLU A 59 1.78 13.84 -19.86
N TYR A 60 2.32 12.71 -20.33
CA TYR A 60 3.41 11.96 -19.73
C TYR A 60 4.77 12.27 -20.40
N GLY A 61 4.81 13.26 -21.30
CA GLY A 61 6.04 13.70 -21.96
C GLY A 61 6.58 12.74 -23.04
N LEU A 62 5.77 11.80 -23.52
CA LEU A 62 6.15 10.89 -24.61
C LEU A 62 6.06 11.61 -25.97
N GLN A 63 6.98 11.25 -26.86
CA GLN A 63 6.97 11.67 -28.27
C GLN A 63 5.87 10.93 -29.07
N GLU A 64 5.58 11.40 -30.30
CA GLU A 64 4.53 10.82 -31.15
C GLU A 64 4.77 9.34 -31.50
N GLU A 65 6.02 8.94 -31.64
CA GLU A 65 6.46 7.58 -31.92
C GLU A 65 6.56 6.69 -30.67
N GLU A 66 6.58 7.27 -29.47
CA GLU A 66 6.65 6.54 -28.21
C GLU A 66 5.25 6.09 -27.77
N ASN A 67 5.19 4.96 -27.07
CA ASN A 67 3.96 4.38 -26.54
C ASN A 67 4.24 3.58 -25.26
N PHE A 68 3.19 3.25 -24.51
CA PHE A 68 3.28 2.49 -23.26
C PHE A 68 3.36 0.97 -23.46
N GLU A 69 3.28 0.45 -24.69
CA GLU A 69 3.28 -1.00 -24.96
C GLU A 69 4.60 -1.66 -24.52
N ASN A 70 5.70 -0.92 -24.67
CA ASN A 70 7.05 -1.35 -24.28
C ASN A 70 7.46 -0.83 -22.90
N ALA A 71 6.50 -0.35 -22.10
CA ALA A 71 6.79 0.15 -20.77
C ALA A 71 7.33 -0.94 -19.83
N GLN A 72 8.33 -0.56 -19.06
CA GLN A 72 8.91 -1.39 -18.00
C GLN A 72 8.53 -0.79 -16.65
N LEU A 73 8.08 -1.64 -15.74
CA LEU A 73 7.84 -1.23 -14.36
C LEU A 73 9.09 -1.51 -13.51
N SER A 74 9.39 -0.59 -12.60
CA SER A 74 10.48 -0.78 -11.64
C SER A 74 10.24 -1.94 -10.68
N SER A 75 11.17 -2.20 -9.76
CA SER A 75 10.99 -3.23 -8.72
C SER A 75 9.83 -2.91 -7.78
N GLY A 76 9.44 -1.64 -7.69
CA GLY A 76 8.47 -1.16 -6.73
C GLY A 76 9.09 -0.83 -5.37
N VAL A 77 8.47 0.13 -4.67
CA VAL A 77 8.89 0.60 -3.34
C VAL A 77 7.68 0.76 -2.44
N ALA A 78 7.80 0.35 -1.19
CA ALA A 78 6.78 0.58 -0.17
C ALA A 78 6.58 2.08 0.08
N TYR A 79 5.33 2.53 0.12
CA TYR A 79 4.99 3.89 0.52
C TYR A 79 3.96 3.90 1.65
N TYR A 80 3.99 5.00 2.40
CA TYR A 80 3.19 5.22 3.58
C TYR A 80 2.32 6.48 3.39
N LYS A 81 1.10 6.42 3.92
CA LYS A 81 0.16 7.55 4.00
C LYS A 81 0.07 8.06 5.44
N ILE A 82 -0.44 9.28 5.61
CA ILE A 82 -0.74 9.80 6.95
C ILE A 82 -2.00 9.11 7.48
N SER A 83 -2.00 8.71 8.74
CA SER A 83 -3.17 8.15 9.41
C SER A 83 -4.37 9.10 9.33
N ASP A 84 -5.57 8.52 9.18
CA ASP A 84 -6.84 9.24 9.15
C ASP A 84 -7.27 9.75 10.53
N ASP A 85 -6.58 9.36 11.60
CA ASP A 85 -6.79 9.94 12.92
C ASP A 85 -6.48 11.44 12.89
N ALA A 86 -7.50 12.27 13.13
CA ALA A 86 -7.40 13.72 13.08
C ALA A 86 -6.34 14.28 14.04
N ASN A 87 -6.03 13.56 15.12
CA ASN A 87 -5.11 14.02 16.16
C ASN A 87 -3.70 13.43 16.05
N LYS A 88 -3.45 12.60 15.03
CA LYS A 88 -2.16 11.92 14.86
C LYS A 88 -1.60 12.11 13.46
N SER A 89 -0.28 12.00 13.35
CA SER A 89 0.50 12.05 12.11
C SER A 89 1.20 10.72 11.85
N ASP A 90 0.70 9.64 12.46
CA ASP A 90 1.28 8.30 12.31
C ASP A 90 1.32 7.89 10.84
N LEU A 91 2.40 7.22 10.44
CA LEU A 91 2.58 6.71 9.08
C LEU A 91 1.98 5.31 8.99
N VAL A 92 1.07 5.12 8.03
CA VAL A 92 0.41 3.84 7.78
C VAL A 92 0.85 3.33 6.43
N PHE A 93 1.28 2.07 6.37
CA PHE A 93 1.61 1.44 5.09
C PHE A 93 0.39 1.48 4.16
N ALA A 94 0.58 2.04 2.98
CA ALA A 94 -0.50 2.26 2.01
C ALA A 94 -0.40 1.34 0.80
N GLY A 95 0.82 0.90 0.45
CA GLY A 95 1.06 -0.06 -0.61
C GLY A 95 2.39 0.13 -1.29
N TYR A 96 2.44 -0.06 -2.60
CA TYR A 96 3.67 0.05 -3.38
C TYR A 96 3.55 1.07 -4.52
N LEU A 97 4.64 1.77 -4.80
CA LEU A 97 4.79 2.63 -5.98
C LEU A 97 5.69 1.96 -6.99
N PHE A 98 5.31 2.00 -8.27
CA PHE A 98 6.13 1.52 -9.39
C PHE A 98 6.35 2.64 -10.39
N SER A 99 7.62 2.89 -10.77
CA SER A 99 7.92 3.83 -11.84
C SER A 99 7.66 3.17 -13.20
N ILE A 100 7.02 3.90 -14.10
CA ILE A 100 6.83 3.53 -15.49
C ILE A 100 8.02 4.06 -16.29
N LYS A 101 8.78 3.17 -16.92
CA LYS A 101 9.96 3.51 -17.73
C LYS A 101 9.70 3.23 -19.20
N ILE A 102 9.95 4.23 -20.04
CA ILE A 102 9.91 4.15 -21.51
C ILE A 102 11.29 4.54 -22.02
N ASN A 103 11.96 3.66 -22.76
CA ASN A 103 13.33 3.91 -23.27
C ASN A 103 14.29 4.37 -22.15
N ASP A 104 14.24 3.70 -20.99
CA ASP A 104 15.02 4.00 -19.78
C ASP A 104 14.76 5.40 -19.16
N ARG A 105 13.71 6.11 -19.58
CA ARG A 105 13.26 7.36 -18.95
C ARG A 105 12.00 7.14 -18.12
N ASP A 106 11.96 7.76 -16.94
CA ASP A 106 10.76 7.80 -16.11
C ASP A 106 9.66 8.62 -16.81
N ALA A 107 8.51 8.00 -17.03
CA ALA A 107 7.34 8.60 -17.65
C ALA A 107 6.22 8.88 -16.63
N GLY A 108 6.15 8.10 -15.55
CA GLY A 108 5.12 8.27 -14.53
C GLY A 108 5.24 7.28 -13.38
N THR A 109 4.26 7.33 -12.47
CA THR A 109 4.21 6.53 -11.24
C THR A 109 2.87 5.84 -11.11
N ILE A 110 2.90 4.53 -10.87
CA ILE A 110 1.74 3.69 -10.53
C ILE A 110 1.67 3.56 -9.01
N TYR A 111 0.48 3.78 -8.46
CA TYR A 111 0.18 3.51 -7.07
C TYR A 111 -0.65 2.23 -6.97
N SER A 112 -0.18 1.29 -6.16
CA SER A 112 -0.92 0.07 -5.84
C SER A 112 -1.23 -0.02 -4.36
N ASN A 113 -2.35 -0.66 -4.06
CA ASN A 113 -2.78 -0.99 -2.71
C ASN A 113 -3.39 -2.39 -2.69
N ASN A 114 -3.62 -2.90 -1.48
CA ASN A 114 -4.30 -4.17 -1.28
C ASN A 114 -5.69 -3.92 -0.69
N ASP A 115 -6.62 -3.46 -1.54
CA ASP A 115 -8.01 -3.34 -1.13
C ASP A 115 -8.69 -4.71 -1.25
N SER A 116 -9.33 -5.16 -0.18
CA SER A 116 -10.15 -6.38 -0.16
C SER A 116 -9.39 -7.70 -0.43
N GLY A 117 -8.08 -7.73 -0.22
CA GLY A 117 -7.27 -8.97 -0.30
C GLY A 117 -6.64 -9.24 -1.67
N SER A 118 -6.71 -8.30 -2.61
CA SER A 118 -5.98 -8.35 -3.87
C SER A 118 -5.22 -7.05 -4.13
N TRP A 119 -3.97 -7.18 -4.60
CA TRP A 119 -3.17 -6.04 -5.04
C TRP A 119 -3.66 -5.51 -6.37
N GLN A 120 -3.99 -4.22 -6.41
CA GLN A 120 -4.52 -3.55 -7.59
C GLN A 120 -3.92 -2.16 -7.78
N ILE A 121 -3.96 -1.68 -9.01
CA ILE A 121 -3.66 -0.29 -9.36
C ILE A 121 -4.88 0.56 -9.00
N PHE A 122 -4.70 1.51 -8.09
CA PHE A 122 -5.75 2.48 -7.77
C PHE A 122 -5.49 3.86 -8.38
N ASN A 123 -4.24 4.18 -8.74
CA ASN A 123 -3.90 5.44 -9.39
C ASN A 123 -2.65 5.35 -10.29
N ILE A 124 -2.62 6.14 -11.35
CA ILE A 124 -1.45 6.33 -12.23
C ILE A 124 -1.29 7.83 -12.47
N THR A 125 -0.07 8.34 -12.27
CA THR A 125 0.23 9.77 -12.39
C THR A 125 1.43 10.00 -13.32
N ASN A 126 1.52 11.19 -13.92
CA ASN A 126 2.70 11.64 -14.65
C ASN A 126 3.80 12.24 -13.74
N LYS A 127 3.63 12.15 -12.42
CA LYS A 127 4.69 12.51 -11.47
C LYS A 127 5.84 11.52 -11.60
N VAL A 128 7.04 12.07 -11.70
CA VAL A 128 8.32 11.35 -11.79
C VAL A 128 9.20 11.74 -10.59
N ASN A 129 10.31 11.03 -10.37
CA ASN A 129 11.42 11.37 -9.44
C ASN A 129 11.40 10.79 -8.00
N PHE A 130 10.46 9.91 -7.63
CA PHE A 130 10.52 9.33 -6.27
C PHE A 130 11.69 8.34 -6.10
N GLU A 131 11.99 7.51 -7.11
CA GLU A 131 13.09 6.52 -7.04
C GLU A 131 14.46 7.17 -6.89
N GLN A 132 14.77 8.18 -7.71
CA GLN A 132 16.06 8.86 -7.65
C GLN A 132 16.25 9.55 -6.31
N SER A 133 15.19 10.20 -5.80
CA SER A 133 15.19 10.85 -4.50
C SER A 133 15.41 9.85 -3.35
N LEU A 134 14.73 8.70 -3.42
CA LEU A 134 14.88 7.64 -2.43
C LEU A 134 16.29 7.06 -2.44
N ILE A 135 16.82 6.67 -3.62
CA ILE A 135 18.17 6.12 -3.76
C ILE A 135 19.23 7.11 -3.24
N ALA A 136 19.07 8.39 -3.56
CA ALA A 136 19.99 9.42 -3.12
C ALA A 136 19.91 9.64 -1.60
N ALA A 137 18.73 9.56 -0.99
CA ALA A 137 18.57 9.64 0.45
C ALA A 137 19.14 8.40 1.15
N GLU A 138 18.85 7.19 0.66
CA GLU A 138 19.40 5.93 1.16
C GLU A 138 20.93 5.92 1.14
N SER A 139 21.52 6.44 0.04
CA SER A 139 22.98 6.56 -0.11
C SER A 139 23.60 7.55 0.88
N ALA A 140 22.80 8.44 1.46
CA ALA A 140 23.24 9.47 2.38
C ALA A 140 22.81 9.22 3.83
N LEU A 141 22.28 8.03 4.13
CA LEU A 141 21.92 7.62 5.48
C LEU A 141 23.15 7.37 6.35
N ILE A 142 23.04 7.77 7.61
CA ILE A 142 23.98 7.39 8.64
C ILE A 142 23.66 5.96 9.08
N LYS A 143 24.67 5.21 9.51
CA LYS A 143 24.49 3.85 10.02
C LYS A 143 23.45 3.83 11.15
N GLY A 144 22.42 3.01 10.98
CA GLY A 144 21.31 2.88 11.94
C GLY A 144 20.09 3.71 11.60
N GLU A 145 20.14 4.57 10.57
CA GLU A 145 18.95 5.23 10.05
C GLU A 145 18.17 4.33 9.08
N ASN A 146 16.84 4.49 9.07
CA ASN A 146 15.92 3.88 8.11
C ASN A 146 15.12 4.97 7.39
N VAL A 147 14.71 4.70 6.15
CA VAL A 147 13.90 5.62 5.34
C VAL A 147 12.55 4.99 5.00
N LYS A 148 11.50 5.79 5.12
CA LYS A 148 10.16 5.48 4.62
C LYS A 148 9.74 6.54 3.62
N LEU A 149 9.29 6.12 2.44
CA LEU A 149 8.67 7.02 1.48
C LEU A 149 7.24 7.35 1.95
N VAL A 150 6.95 8.62 2.17
CA VAL A 150 5.62 9.11 2.50
C VAL A 150 5.05 9.77 1.25
N SER A 151 3.99 9.18 0.70
CA SER A 151 3.26 9.76 -0.42
C SER A 151 1.77 9.69 -0.10
N ASP A 152 1.20 10.84 0.23
CA ASP A 152 -0.21 11.00 0.54
C ASP A 152 -0.82 12.03 -0.41
N THR A 153 -1.34 11.52 -1.52
CA THR A 153 -1.99 12.33 -2.57
C THR A 153 -3.16 13.13 -2.03
N ARG A 154 -3.80 12.66 -0.96
CA ARG A 154 -4.91 13.37 -0.32
C ARG A 154 -4.43 14.71 0.16
N TYR A 155 -3.34 14.74 0.91
CA TYR A 155 -2.78 15.97 1.47
C TYR A 155 -1.73 16.64 0.57
N GLY A 156 -1.46 16.07 -0.61
CA GLY A 156 -0.42 16.57 -1.53
C GLY A 156 0.99 16.43 -0.95
N ILE A 157 1.23 15.42 -0.13
CA ILE A 157 2.51 15.19 0.54
C ILE A 157 3.30 14.17 -0.25
N ASP A 158 4.51 14.54 -0.65
CA ASP A 158 5.55 13.62 -1.13
C ASP A 158 6.81 13.93 -0.32
N ALA A 159 7.28 12.99 0.51
CA ALA A 159 8.36 13.21 1.46
C ALA A 159 9.13 11.92 1.78
N LEU A 160 10.36 12.04 2.27
CA LEU A 160 11.10 10.94 2.88
C LEU A 160 11.16 11.14 4.39
N TYR A 161 10.67 10.15 5.11
CA TYR A 161 10.76 10.07 6.57
C TYR A 161 12.00 9.28 6.95
N ILE A 162 12.90 9.91 7.71
CA ILE A 162 14.16 9.31 8.13
C ILE A 162 14.12 9.13 9.65
N GLU A 163 14.25 7.88 10.09
CA GLU A 163 14.20 7.46 11.49
C GLU A 163 15.61 7.02 11.90
N GLY A 164 16.23 7.72 12.86
CA GLY A 164 17.57 7.45 13.34
C GLY A 164 17.72 7.55 14.86
N GLU A 165 18.86 7.09 15.40
CA GLU A 165 19.15 7.16 16.84
C GLU A 165 19.19 8.60 17.39
N THR A 166 19.53 9.57 16.54
CA THR A 166 19.62 10.99 16.89
C THR A 166 18.28 11.73 16.78
N GLY A 167 17.24 11.08 16.25
CA GLY A 167 15.90 11.62 16.10
C GLY A 167 15.28 11.37 14.72
N GLU A 168 14.10 11.94 14.52
CA GLU A 168 13.28 11.76 13.31
C GLU A 168 13.26 13.05 12.49
N ARG A 169 13.51 12.93 11.19
CA ARG A 169 13.62 14.06 10.26
C ARG A 169 12.93 13.76 8.93
N ILE A 170 12.41 14.81 8.29
CA ILE A 170 11.63 14.70 7.07
C ILE A 170 12.29 15.53 5.97
N LEU A 171 12.48 14.91 4.80
CA LEU A 171 12.86 15.58 3.57
C LEU A 171 11.63 15.77 2.69
N ASP A 172 11.30 17.02 2.36
CA ASP A 172 10.17 17.36 1.50
C ASP A 172 10.54 17.20 0.02
N LEU A 173 9.88 16.27 -0.69
CA LEU A 173 10.10 15.99 -2.10
C LEU A 173 9.26 16.88 -3.03
N ASN A 174 8.27 17.62 -2.49
CA ASN A 174 7.48 18.56 -3.29
C ASN A 174 8.21 19.89 -3.55
N SER A 175 9.26 20.19 -2.77
CA SER A 175 10.02 21.41 -2.97
C SER A 175 10.82 21.34 -4.28
N ASP A 176 10.78 22.41 -5.09
CA ASP A 176 11.52 22.60 -6.36
C ASP A 176 13.06 22.50 -6.25
N ASN A 177 13.57 21.93 -5.16
CA ASN A 177 14.97 21.60 -4.93
C ASN A 177 15.40 20.40 -5.81
N SER A 178 15.29 20.60 -7.11
CA SER A 178 15.90 19.86 -8.23
C SER A 178 17.41 19.62 -8.12
N ASN A 179 18.04 20.07 -7.03
CA ASN A 179 19.44 19.80 -6.69
C ASN A 179 19.51 18.91 -5.44
N PHE A 180 19.22 17.62 -5.62
CA PHE A 180 19.50 16.56 -4.64
C PHE A 180 21.02 16.42 -4.35
N GLN A 181 21.87 17.12 -5.12
CA GLN A 181 23.31 17.16 -4.95
C GLN A 181 23.68 18.19 -3.86
N LYS A 182 23.95 17.68 -2.65
CA LYS A 182 24.45 18.39 -1.45
C LYS A 182 23.39 19.14 -0.63
N SER A 183 22.79 18.44 0.33
CA SER A 183 22.91 18.76 1.77
C SER A 183 21.91 17.92 2.55
N THR A 184 22.37 16.85 3.18
CA THR A 184 21.53 15.95 3.97
C THR A 184 21.14 16.51 5.35
N GLU A 185 21.67 17.66 5.77
CA GLU A 185 21.32 18.27 7.07
C GLU A 185 20.52 19.58 6.94
N ASN A 186 20.70 20.37 5.88
CA ASN A 186 20.07 21.69 5.77
C ASN A 186 18.70 21.71 5.09
N ASN A 187 18.29 20.59 4.46
CA ASN A 187 17.02 20.52 3.72
C ASN A 187 15.96 19.63 4.40
N THR A 188 16.24 19.17 5.62
CA THR A 188 15.27 18.37 6.40
C THR A 188 14.61 19.19 7.49
N ILE A 189 13.32 18.93 7.75
CA ILE A 189 12.59 19.49 8.89
C ILE A 189 12.48 18.47 10.01
N SER A 190 12.28 18.93 11.25
CA SER A 190 12.00 18.05 12.38
C SER A 190 10.62 17.40 12.24
N LYS A 191 10.43 16.23 12.88
CA LYS A 191 9.10 15.61 12.97
C LYS A 191 8.04 16.51 13.57
N SER A 192 8.35 17.27 14.63
CA SER A 192 7.38 18.20 15.23
C SER A 192 6.89 19.25 14.24
N THR A 193 7.77 19.78 13.39
CA THR A 193 7.40 20.75 12.34
C THR A 193 6.53 20.09 11.27
N PHE A 194 6.86 18.86 10.90
CA PHE A 194 6.03 18.09 9.96
C PHE A 194 4.64 17.81 10.55
N ASP A 195 4.56 17.34 11.80
CA ASP A 195 3.31 17.06 12.51
C ASP A 195 2.40 18.32 12.58
N GLU A 196 2.99 19.49 12.85
CA GLU A 196 2.26 20.77 12.83
C GLU A 196 1.73 21.11 11.43
N LYS A 197 2.53 20.92 10.37
CA LYS A 197 2.08 21.09 8.98
C LYS A 197 0.90 20.16 8.67
N ILE A 198 0.99 18.89 9.04
CA ILE A 198 -0.09 17.90 8.85
C ILE A 198 -1.36 18.34 9.56
N LYS A 199 -1.22 18.77 10.83
CA LYS A 199 -2.34 19.23 11.62
C LYS A 199 -3.03 20.42 10.96
N ASN A 200 -2.28 21.42 10.50
CA ASN A 200 -2.82 22.59 9.82
C ASN A 200 -3.57 22.20 8.54
N ILE A 201 -3.00 21.31 7.71
CA ILE A 201 -3.66 20.82 6.49
C ILE A 201 -4.97 20.08 6.83
N LYS A 202 -4.97 19.26 7.88
CA LYS A 202 -6.18 18.54 8.35
C LYS A 202 -7.25 19.52 8.83
N GLU A 203 -6.87 20.54 9.60
CA GLU A 203 -7.79 21.57 10.11
C GLU A 203 -8.37 22.43 8.98
N GLU A 204 -7.56 22.89 8.03
CA GLU A 204 -7.99 23.67 6.86
C GLU A 204 -9.03 22.91 6.02
N ARG A 205 -8.81 21.61 5.83
CA ARG A 205 -9.73 20.75 5.07
C ARG A 205 -10.99 20.38 5.84
N ALA A 206 -10.90 20.23 7.16
CA ALA A 206 -12.09 20.04 7.99
C ALA A 206 -12.96 21.30 8.04
N ALA A 207 -12.35 22.50 8.00
CA ALA A 207 -13.05 23.77 7.95
C ALA A 207 -13.70 24.06 6.58
N THR A 208 -13.21 23.40 5.52
CA THR A 208 -13.71 23.56 4.14
C THR A 208 -14.07 22.18 3.56
N PRO A 209 -15.18 21.57 4.02
CA PRO A 209 -15.64 20.31 3.44
C PRO A 209 -16.10 20.59 2.01
N ASN A 210 -15.22 20.40 1.03
CA ASN A 210 -15.65 20.33 -0.36
C ASN A 210 -16.65 19.17 -0.46
N GLU A 211 -17.92 19.47 -0.69
CA GLU A 211 -18.98 18.49 -0.99
C GLU A 211 -18.68 17.67 -2.26
N GLU A 212 -17.65 18.06 -3.01
CA GLU A 212 -17.07 17.39 -4.17
C GLU A 212 -15.82 16.56 -3.83
N GLY A 213 -15.70 16.04 -2.61
CA GLY A 213 -14.58 15.21 -2.15
C GLY A 213 -14.49 13.83 -2.80
N VAL A 214 -14.60 13.75 -4.13
CA VAL A 214 -14.18 12.61 -4.94
C VAL A 214 -13.06 13.13 -5.81
N ILE A 215 -11.81 12.85 -5.43
CA ILE A 215 -10.70 12.99 -6.38
C ILE A 215 -10.90 11.88 -7.41
N GLN A 216 -11.52 12.23 -8.54
CA GLN A 216 -11.71 11.32 -9.66
C GLN A 216 -10.37 11.21 -10.40
N MET A 217 -9.60 10.17 -10.09
CA MET A 217 -8.36 9.81 -10.78
C MET A 217 -8.45 8.34 -11.17
N GLY A 218 -8.70 8.07 -12.45
CA GLY A 218 -8.87 6.70 -12.95
C GLY A 218 -10.15 6.00 -12.47
N SER A 219 -10.29 4.71 -12.77
CA SER A 219 -11.51 3.92 -12.53
C SER A 219 -11.84 3.63 -11.07
N SER A 220 -11.05 4.13 -10.12
CA SER A 220 -11.28 3.95 -8.68
C SER A 220 -11.53 5.28 -8.00
N GLN A 221 -12.70 5.41 -7.39
CA GLN A 221 -13.05 6.55 -6.54
C GLN A 221 -12.43 6.35 -5.16
N VAL A 222 -11.51 7.23 -4.76
CA VAL A 222 -11.09 7.31 -3.35
C VAL A 222 -12.17 8.10 -2.61
N GLY A 223 -13.04 7.39 -1.89
CA GLY A 223 -14.11 7.99 -1.09
C GLY A 223 -13.60 8.47 0.26
N PHE A 224 -13.78 9.75 0.58
CA PHE A 224 -13.26 10.39 1.79
C PHE A 224 -14.22 10.38 2.99
N THR A 225 -15.37 9.71 2.87
CA THR A 225 -16.47 9.81 3.85
C THR A 225 -16.60 8.62 4.79
N LYS A 226 -15.72 7.62 4.69
CA LYS A 226 -15.68 6.50 5.65
C LYS A 226 -14.27 6.35 6.20
N SER A 227 -14.14 6.53 7.51
CA SER A 227 -13.05 5.91 8.26
C SER A 227 -12.98 4.43 7.88
N GLU A 228 -11.78 3.90 7.68
CA GLU A 228 -11.56 2.46 7.53
C GLU A 228 -12.04 1.76 8.80
N ASP A 229 -13.32 1.35 8.81
CA ASP A 229 -13.88 0.48 9.84
C ASP A 229 -13.17 -0.88 9.76
N THR A 230 -12.03 -0.98 10.42
CA THR A 230 -11.32 -2.23 10.66
C THR A 230 -12.05 -3.02 11.76
N SER A 231 -13.34 -3.28 11.60
CA SER A 231 -14.03 -4.26 12.43
C SER A 231 -13.67 -5.66 11.95
N ASN A 232 -12.47 -6.11 12.30
CA ASN A 232 -12.00 -7.47 12.01
C ASN A 232 -12.72 -8.46 12.95
N ASN A 233 -14.02 -8.67 12.73
CA ASN A 233 -14.84 -9.67 13.45
C ASN A 233 -14.57 -11.11 12.97
N LEU A 234 -13.68 -11.27 12.00
CA LEU A 234 -13.29 -12.53 11.38
C LEU A 234 -12.79 -13.58 12.40
N PRO A 235 -11.97 -13.25 13.42
CA PRO A 235 -11.56 -14.20 14.44
C PRO A 235 -12.75 -14.70 15.29
N LEU A 236 -13.71 -13.81 15.59
CA LEU A 236 -14.91 -14.14 16.36
C LEU A 236 -15.84 -15.08 15.56
N ILE A 237 -16.01 -14.81 14.26
CA ILE A 237 -16.79 -15.65 13.34
C ILE A 237 -16.14 -17.03 13.17
N LEU A 238 -14.80 -17.09 13.04
CA LEU A 238 -14.06 -18.33 12.97
C LEU A 238 -14.13 -19.13 14.29
N PHE A 239 -14.10 -18.45 15.44
CA PHE A 239 -14.28 -19.09 16.74
C PHE A 239 -15.68 -19.69 16.91
N ILE A 240 -16.73 -18.96 16.55
CA ILE A 240 -18.13 -19.43 16.61
C ILE A 240 -18.35 -20.60 15.65
N SER A 241 -17.84 -20.53 14.42
CA SER A 241 -17.97 -21.62 13.45
C SER A 241 -17.22 -22.89 13.91
N GLY A 242 -16.05 -22.74 14.55
CA GLY A 242 -15.32 -23.85 15.19
C GLY A 242 -16.15 -24.56 16.27
N ILE A 243 -16.85 -23.80 17.13
CA ILE A 243 -17.71 -24.37 18.19
C ILE A 243 -18.88 -25.15 17.60
N ILE A 244 -19.53 -24.63 16.55
CA ILE A 244 -20.69 -25.28 15.91
C ILE A 244 -20.28 -26.63 15.29
N VAL A 245 -19.06 -26.74 14.74
CA VAL A 245 -18.57 -27.99 14.15
C VAL A 245 -18.12 -29.00 15.22
N PHE A 246 -17.60 -28.54 16.38
CA PHE A 246 -17.10 -29.44 17.44
C PHE A 246 -18.20 -30.03 18.34
N LEU A 247 -19.28 -29.29 18.61
CA LEU A 247 -20.39 -29.74 19.46
C LEU A 247 -21.06 -31.06 19.03
N PRO A 248 -21.39 -31.27 17.73
CA PRO A 248 -21.96 -32.54 17.27
C PRO A 248 -20.99 -33.72 17.45
N ILE A 249 -19.69 -33.49 17.30
CA ILE A 249 -18.65 -34.52 17.38
C ILE A 249 -18.49 -35.01 18.83
N LEU A 250 -18.51 -34.09 19.80
CA LEU A 250 -18.53 -34.42 21.22
C LEU A 250 -19.78 -35.21 21.61
N PHE A 251 -20.93 -34.87 21.05
CA PHE A 251 -22.19 -35.57 21.32
C PHE A 251 -22.18 -37.02 20.78
N ILE A 252 -21.62 -37.23 19.58
CA ILE A 252 -21.46 -38.56 18.98
C ILE A 252 -20.45 -39.42 19.76
N LEU A 253 -19.35 -38.82 20.22
CA LEU A 253 -18.33 -39.52 21.03
C LEU A 253 -18.89 -39.93 22.41
N LYS A 254 -19.68 -39.07 23.06
CA LYS A 254 -20.31 -39.38 24.35
C LYS A 254 -21.35 -40.51 24.24
N LYS A 255 -22.15 -40.54 23.17
CA LYS A 255 -23.14 -41.62 22.92
C LYS A 255 -22.47 -42.98 22.69
N LYS A 256 -21.26 -43.01 22.14
CA LYS A 256 -20.52 -44.25 21.86
C LYS A 256 -19.80 -44.85 23.07
N ASN A 257 -19.55 -44.06 24.12
CA ASN A 257 -18.98 -44.57 25.38
C ASN A 257 -20.06 -45.08 26.37
N ASN A 258 -21.34 -44.82 26.10
CA ASN A 258 -22.47 -45.25 26.93
C ASN A 258 -23.19 -46.51 26.38
N ASN A 259 -22.65 -47.15 25.34
CA ASN A 259 -23.05 -48.46 24.83
C ASN A 259 -21.84 -49.39 24.85
#